data_AF-A0A9D4U8A6-F1
#
_entry.id   AF-A0A9D4U8A6-F1
#
_cell.length_a   1.000
_cell.length_b   1.000
_cell.length_c   1.000
_cell.angle_alpha   90.00
_cell.angle_beta   90.00
_cell.angle_gamma   90.00
#
_symmetry.space_group_name_H-M   'P 1'
#
loop_
_entity.id
_entity.type
_entity.pdbx_description
1 polymer ?
#
loop_
_entity_poly.entity_id
_entity_poly.type
_entity_poly.pdbx_seq_one_letter_code
_entity_poly.pdbx_strand_id
1 'polypeptide(L)'
;MTYSLMAKDLGGTETMSLAMLQAIDVRGLFDLKKWNRMKDSLMLCPGIGLEIGCLHLKSTGLKVAFMEDWAHIVHAAHCPLTHDNHLGVAATPKAVQKEWCTDKRQHGLPLDYIKDSIHACGCLLKEKIIYCDVAAMPISSRTANCPTSSIETTTSQVEQQLTRIMIKHHTRLVLVRSSKRHRAYKWLQEYICHRGGSIDRRGADKRRQRKSKRCGCLFRLVVQHCHDGDRVTITIHGNHTGHIPSSRADLYHLPVHSTVVAYCMDDLFDVGMCRHVAKMSISKERFHMANASELDRVIYRFFMIPKEVQMLL
;
A
#
# COMPACT_ATOMS: atom_id res chain seq x y z
N MET A 1 20.09 -20.54 0.26
CA MET A 1 20.83 -21.78 -0.11
C MET A 1 22.32 -21.55 -0.43
N THR A 2 22.90 -20.36 -0.20
CA THR A 2 24.33 -20.07 -0.47
C THR A 2 25.18 -19.88 0.80
N TYR A 3 24.56 -19.79 1.98
CA TYR A 3 25.24 -19.60 3.27
C TYR A 3 26.15 -20.78 3.65
N SER A 4 25.62 -22.00 3.57
CA SER A 4 26.36 -23.22 3.94
C SER A 4 27.63 -23.38 3.11
N LEU A 5 27.60 -23.00 1.83
CA LEU A 5 28.74 -23.06 0.93
C LEU A 5 29.79 -21.98 1.25
N MET A 6 29.36 -20.76 1.57
CA MET A 6 30.28 -19.70 2.02
C MET A 6 30.97 -20.08 3.33
N ALA A 7 30.23 -20.66 4.28
CA ALA A 7 30.79 -21.17 5.52
C ALA A 7 31.77 -22.33 5.28
N LYS A 8 31.44 -23.28 4.40
CA LYS A 8 32.33 -24.40 4.04
C LYS A 8 33.62 -23.95 3.36
N ASP A 9 33.56 -22.92 2.52
CA ASP A 9 34.73 -22.36 1.81
C ASP A 9 35.61 -21.49 2.70
N LEU A 10 35.01 -20.71 3.61
CA LEU A 10 35.77 -20.00 4.64
C LEU A 10 36.39 -20.96 5.66
N GLY A 11 35.73 -22.08 5.94
CA GLY A 11 36.21 -23.12 6.84
C GLY A 11 37.22 -24.08 6.21
N GLY A 12 37.52 -23.94 4.91
CA GLY A 12 38.49 -24.77 4.19
C GLY A 12 38.03 -26.18 3.86
N THR A 13 36.75 -26.51 4.10
CA THR A 13 36.17 -27.85 3.85
C THR A 13 35.79 -28.09 2.39
N GLU A 14 35.39 -27.04 1.66
CA GLU A 14 35.07 -27.12 0.22
C GLU A 14 35.55 -25.85 -0.47
N THR A 15 36.45 -25.94 -1.46
CA THR A 15 36.87 -24.76 -2.24
C THR A 15 35.87 -24.48 -3.36
N MET A 16 35.37 -23.25 -3.42
CA MET A 16 34.39 -22.89 -4.43
C MET A 16 35.00 -22.76 -5.83
N SER A 17 34.43 -23.51 -6.78
CA SER A 17 34.81 -23.47 -8.20
C SER A 17 33.78 -22.72 -9.04
N LEU A 18 34.17 -22.32 -10.25
CA LEU A 18 33.29 -21.65 -11.21
C LEU A 18 32.10 -22.53 -11.60
N ALA A 19 32.32 -23.83 -11.76
CA ALA A 19 31.27 -24.79 -12.09
C ALA A 19 30.24 -24.92 -10.96
N MET A 20 30.69 -24.93 -9.70
CA MET A 20 29.79 -24.95 -8.54
C MET A 20 28.95 -23.68 -8.44
N LEU A 21 29.56 -22.50 -8.68
CA LEU A 21 28.83 -21.23 -8.70
C LEU A 21 27.77 -21.19 -9.81
N GLN A 22 28.11 -21.64 -11.02
CA GLN A 22 27.18 -21.69 -12.15
C GLN A 22 26.01 -22.66 -11.92
N ALA A 23 26.23 -23.76 -11.18
CA ALA A 23 25.17 -24.70 -10.83
C ALA A 23 24.14 -24.11 -9.85
N ILE A 24 24.53 -23.14 -9.03
CA ILE A 24 23.69 -22.56 -7.97
C ILE A 24 23.06 -21.24 -8.42
N ASP A 25 23.75 -20.50 -9.27
CA ASP A 25 23.31 -19.20 -9.75
C ASP A 25 22.59 -19.31 -11.10
N VAL A 26 21.34 -19.75 -11.01
CA VAL A 26 20.40 -19.93 -12.15
C VAL A 26 20.21 -18.64 -12.98
N ARG A 27 20.65 -17.47 -12.47
CA ARG A 27 20.49 -16.17 -13.13
C ARG A 27 21.80 -15.52 -13.59
N GLY A 28 22.95 -16.15 -13.35
CA GLY A 28 24.28 -15.63 -13.76
C GLY A 28 24.66 -14.28 -13.13
N LEU A 29 24.18 -13.99 -11.93
CA LEU A 29 24.43 -12.77 -11.16
C LEU A 29 25.71 -12.79 -10.30
N PHE A 30 26.35 -13.95 -10.13
CA PHE A 30 27.52 -14.22 -9.29
C PHE A 30 28.68 -14.79 -10.12
N ASP A 31 29.85 -14.17 -9.98
CA ASP A 31 31.11 -14.64 -10.54
C ASP A 31 32.13 -14.94 -9.42
N LEU A 32 33.21 -15.66 -9.77
CA LEU A 32 34.26 -16.04 -8.83
C LEU A 32 34.91 -14.80 -8.17
N LYS A 33 34.96 -13.67 -8.89
CA LYS A 33 35.50 -12.40 -8.39
C LYS A 33 34.64 -11.83 -7.26
N LYS A 34 33.31 -11.78 -7.41
CA LYS A 34 32.38 -11.40 -6.33
C LYS A 34 32.50 -12.35 -5.16
N TRP A 35 32.58 -13.66 -5.42
CA TRP A 35 32.72 -14.65 -4.36
C TRP A 35 33.98 -14.40 -3.51
N ASN A 36 35.14 -14.20 -4.15
CA ASN A 36 36.39 -13.90 -3.46
C ASN A 36 36.33 -12.56 -2.71
N ARG A 37 35.72 -11.51 -3.28
CA ARG A 37 35.51 -10.24 -2.56
C ARG A 37 34.65 -10.41 -1.30
N MET A 38 33.64 -11.28 -1.33
CA MET A 38 32.85 -11.62 -0.15
C MET A 38 33.71 -12.37 0.88
N LYS A 39 34.48 -13.37 0.43
CA LYS A 39 35.42 -14.14 1.27
C LYS A 39 36.47 -13.23 1.94
N ASP A 40 36.96 -12.22 1.22
CA ASP A 40 37.94 -11.27 1.74
C ASP A 40 37.37 -10.40 2.86
N SER A 41 36.07 -10.11 2.83
CA SER A 41 35.38 -9.24 3.80
C SER A 41 34.72 -10.00 4.97
N LEU A 42 34.59 -11.33 4.87
CA LEU A 42 33.92 -12.18 5.86
C LEU A 42 34.88 -13.12 6.59
N MET A 43 34.55 -13.43 7.84
CA MET A 43 35.24 -14.45 8.64
C MET A 43 34.23 -15.32 9.37
N LEU A 44 34.62 -16.56 9.66
CA LEU A 44 33.86 -17.44 10.55
C LEU A 44 34.21 -17.12 12.01
N CYS A 45 33.21 -17.11 12.87
CA CYS A 45 33.44 -16.99 14.30
C CYS A 45 34.13 -18.24 14.84
N PRO A 46 35.27 -18.11 15.54
CA PRO A 46 35.99 -19.24 16.12
C PRO A 46 35.46 -19.66 17.51
N GLY A 47 34.26 -19.20 17.92
CA GLY A 47 33.73 -19.34 19.28
C GLY A 47 33.34 -20.77 19.70
N ILE A 48 32.80 -20.92 20.92
CA ILE A 48 32.27 -22.19 21.47
C ILE A 48 30.76 -22.04 21.68
N GLY A 49 29.96 -23.03 21.26
CA GLY A 49 28.49 -23.06 21.44
C GLY A 49 27.68 -22.78 20.17
N LEU A 50 26.47 -22.22 20.32
CA LEU A 50 25.51 -21.91 19.23
C LEU A 50 26.00 -20.87 18.21
N GLU A 51 27.16 -20.25 18.44
CA GLU A 51 27.76 -19.23 17.56
C GLU A 51 28.86 -19.78 16.63
N ILE A 52 29.15 -21.08 16.72
CA ILE A 52 30.09 -21.76 15.82
C ILE A 52 29.53 -21.72 14.40
N GLY A 53 30.32 -21.21 13.45
CA GLY A 53 29.95 -21.17 12.04
C GLY A 53 29.22 -19.90 11.60
N CYS A 54 28.97 -18.95 12.51
CA CYS A 54 28.39 -17.66 12.13
C CYS A 54 29.37 -16.79 11.34
N LEU A 55 28.90 -16.24 10.20
CA LEU A 55 29.65 -15.29 9.38
C LEU A 55 29.63 -13.89 9.98
N HIS A 56 30.80 -13.27 10.07
CA HIS A 56 30.99 -11.91 10.57
C HIS A 56 31.76 -11.08 9.56
N LEU A 57 31.48 -9.77 9.52
CA LEU A 57 32.31 -8.82 8.78
C LEU A 57 33.63 -8.61 9.51
N LYS A 58 34.76 -8.75 8.81
CA LYS A 58 36.09 -8.50 9.38
C LYS A 58 36.26 -7.05 9.86
N SER A 59 35.60 -6.10 9.19
CA SER A 59 35.75 -4.66 9.46
C SER A 59 35.03 -4.19 10.73
N THR A 60 33.86 -4.75 11.02
CA THR A 60 32.99 -4.28 12.12
C THR A 60 32.74 -5.33 13.19
N GLY A 61 33.07 -6.60 12.92
CA GLY A 61 32.72 -7.72 13.79
C GLY A 61 31.22 -8.02 13.86
N LEU A 62 30.38 -7.39 13.03
CA LEU A 62 28.93 -7.62 13.02
C LEU A 62 28.58 -8.93 12.30
N LYS A 63 27.56 -9.63 12.80
CA LYS A 63 27.01 -10.84 12.19
C LYS A 63 26.35 -10.52 10.85
N VAL A 64 26.53 -11.40 9.88
CA VAL A 64 25.89 -11.30 8.57
C VAL A 64 24.75 -12.31 8.48
N ALA A 65 23.53 -11.79 8.38
CA ALA A 65 22.31 -12.58 8.31
C ALA A 65 21.99 -13.01 6.87
N PHE A 66 21.67 -14.27 6.66
CA PHE A 66 21.12 -14.71 5.38
C PHE A 66 19.60 -14.58 5.33
N MET A 67 19.05 -14.45 4.11
CA MET A 67 17.61 -14.24 3.88
C MET A 67 16.70 -15.21 4.63
N GLU A 68 17.09 -16.47 4.79
CA GLU A 68 16.28 -17.45 5.51
C GLU A 68 16.15 -17.13 7.02
N ASP A 69 17.17 -16.53 7.62
CA ASP A 69 17.22 -16.21 9.05
C ASP A 69 16.68 -14.82 9.39
N TRP A 70 16.45 -13.98 8.37
CA TRP A 70 16.04 -12.58 8.55
C TRP A 70 14.77 -12.45 9.41
N ALA A 71 13.77 -13.31 9.20
CA ALA A 71 12.54 -13.29 9.97
C ALA A 71 12.78 -13.60 11.45
N HIS A 72 13.58 -14.62 11.74
CA HIS A 72 13.91 -15.04 13.11
C HIS A 72 14.70 -13.97 13.85
N ILE A 73 15.71 -13.38 13.20
CA ILE A 73 16.57 -12.33 13.78
C ILE A 73 15.74 -11.10 14.14
N VAL A 74 14.88 -10.64 13.23
CA VAL A 74 14.02 -9.50 13.49
C VAL A 74 13.02 -9.82 14.60
N HIS A 75 12.43 -11.01 14.60
CA HIS A 75 11.50 -11.43 15.64
C HIS A 75 12.16 -11.47 17.03
N ALA A 76 13.35 -12.05 17.14
CA ALA A 76 14.09 -12.14 18.40
C ALA A 76 14.47 -10.74 18.96
N ALA A 77 14.89 -9.82 18.07
CA ALA A 77 15.17 -8.44 18.46
C ALA A 77 13.90 -7.65 18.78
N HIS A 78 12.79 -7.94 18.10
CA HIS A 78 11.53 -7.24 18.27
C HIS A 78 10.75 -7.70 19.51
N CYS A 79 10.79 -8.99 19.85
CA CYS A 79 10.09 -9.60 20.98
C CYS A 79 11.07 -10.39 21.88
N PRO A 80 11.89 -9.68 22.69
CA PRO A 80 12.85 -10.34 23.57
C PRO A 80 12.15 -11.01 24.76
N LEU A 81 11.90 -12.33 24.65
CA LEU A 81 11.59 -13.38 25.66
C LEU A 81 10.61 -13.09 26.82
N THR A 82 10.07 -11.90 26.93
CA THR A 82 8.99 -11.52 27.84
C THR A 82 7.83 -11.11 26.94
N HIS A 83 6.79 -11.95 26.91
CA HIS A 83 5.72 -11.97 25.90
C HIS A 83 4.87 -10.68 25.78
N ASP A 84 5.27 -9.58 26.41
CA ASP A 84 4.59 -8.29 26.36
C ASP A 84 5.44 -7.07 25.98
N ASN A 85 6.78 -7.17 25.96
CA ASN A 85 7.64 -6.00 25.69
C ASN A 85 8.20 -6.01 24.27
N HIS A 86 7.35 -5.68 23.31
CA HIS A 86 7.79 -5.50 21.93
C HIS A 86 8.51 -4.17 21.73
N LEU A 87 9.66 -4.19 21.06
CA LEU A 87 10.39 -2.97 20.70
C LEU A 87 9.70 -2.25 19.53
N GLY A 88 9.55 -0.92 19.60
CA GLY A 88 8.95 -0.13 18.52
C GLY A 88 9.83 -0.01 17.26
N VAL A 89 9.33 0.68 16.23
CA VAL A 89 10.03 0.91 14.94
C VAL A 89 11.32 1.74 15.11
N ALA A 90 11.43 2.54 16.17
CA ALA A 90 12.65 3.28 16.47
C ALA A 90 13.70 2.45 17.22
N ALA A 91 13.27 1.47 18.03
CA ALA A 91 14.14 0.70 18.93
C ALA A 91 14.59 -0.63 18.31
N THR A 92 13.70 -1.32 17.58
CA THR A 92 14.01 -2.63 16.97
C THR A 92 15.17 -2.54 15.97
N PRO A 93 15.24 -1.57 15.03
CA PRO A 93 16.38 -1.48 14.12
C PRO A 93 17.69 -1.23 14.87
N LYS A 94 17.67 -0.44 15.95
CA LYS A 94 18.84 -0.22 16.80
C LYS A 94 19.27 -1.49 17.51
N ALA A 95 18.33 -2.30 18.00
CA ALA A 95 18.62 -3.58 18.63
C ALA A 95 19.24 -4.56 17.63
N VAL A 96 18.68 -4.67 16.42
CA VAL A 96 19.25 -5.47 15.34
C VAL A 96 20.66 -4.99 14.98
N GLN A 97 20.87 -3.68 14.84
CA GLN A 97 22.16 -3.08 14.47
C GLN A 97 23.27 -3.26 15.51
N LYS A 98 22.97 -3.67 16.75
CA LYS A 98 24.00 -3.96 17.76
C LYS A 98 24.78 -5.22 17.42
N GLU A 99 24.13 -6.21 16.81
CA GLU A 99 24.73 -7.53 16.57
C GLU A 99 24.78 -7.89 15.09
N TRP A 100 23.90 -7.33 14.27
CA TRP A 100 23.72 -7.70 12.86
C TRP A 100 24.02 -6.53 11.92
N CYS A 101 24.72 -6.82 10.83
CA CYS A 101 24.91 -5.86 9.76
C CYS A 101 23.57 -5.57 9.07
N THR A 102 23.24 -4.29 8.87
CA THR A 102 22.03 -3.85 8.14
C THR A 102 22.33 -3.16 6.80
N ASP A 103 23.61 -3.04 6.42
CA ASP A 103 23.98 -2.44 5.15
C ASP A 103 23.84 -3.45 4.01
N LYS A 104 22.90 -3.18 3.09
CA LYS A 104 22.67 -3.99 1.88
C LYS A 104 23.94 -4.17 1.04
N ARG A 105 24.88 -3.20 1.07
CA ARG A 105 26.15 -3.26 0.33
C ARG A 105 27.14 -4.25 0.92
N GLN A 106 26.98 -4.57 2.21
CA GLN A 106 27.83 -5.50 2.96
C GLN A 106 27.05 -6.77 3.34
N HIS A 107 26.07 -7.15 2.51
CA HIS A 107 25.24 -8.35 2.70
C HIS A 107 24.37 -8.33 3.97
N GLY A 108 24.14 -7.15 4.53
CA GLY A 108 23.36 -6.96 5.74
C GLY A 108 21.84 -7.03 5.52
N LEU A 109 21.14 -7.29 6.63
CA LEU A 109 19.69 -7.31 6.75
C LEU A 109 19.07 -5.94 6.42
N PRO A 110 18.28 -5.81 5.34
CA PRO A 110 17.69 -4.54 4.93
C PRO A 110 16.86 -3.85 6.02
N LEU A 111 17.13 -2.56 6.29
CA LEU A 111 16.29 -1.75 7.18
C LEU A 111 14.81 -1.71 6.77
N ASP A 112 14.52 -1.73 5.47
CA ASP A 112 13.14 -1.77 4.96
C ASP A 112 12.46 -3.09 5.34
N TYR A 113 13.17 -4.21 5.24
CA TYR A 113 12.66 -5.53 5.66
C TYR A 113 12.41 -5.58 7.17
N ILE A 114 13.28 -4.98 7.99
CA ILE A 114 13.09 -4.89 9.44
C ILE A 114 11.81 -4.11 9.75
N LYS A 115 11.60 -2.96 9.09
CA LYS A 115 10.38 -2.15 9.27
C LYS A 115 9.13 -2.92 8.84
N ASP A 116 9.15 -3.55 7.68
CA ASP A 116 8.04 -4.35 7.16
C ASP A 116 7.69 -5.51 8.11
N SER A 117 8.70 -6.15 8.71
CA SER A 117 8.53 -7.22 9.69
C SER A 117 7.92 -6.73 11.01
N ILE A 118 8.32 -5.56 11.49
CA ILE A 118 7.70 -4.91 12.68
C ILE A 118 6.25 -4.53 12.39
N HIS A 119 5.97 -3.99 11.20
CA HIS A 119 4.62 -3.68 10.77
C HIS A 119 3.74 -4.94 10.70
N ALA A 120 4.31 -6.09 10.31
CA ALA A 120 3.62 -7.36 10.30
C ALA A 120 3.32 -7.92 11.71
N CYS A 121 4.08 -7.56 12.75
CA CYS A 121 3.81 -7.98 14.14
C CYS A 121 2.52 -7.37 14.71
N GLY A 122 2.21 -6.12 14.34
CA GLY A 122 1.07 -5.38 14.90
C GLY A 122 1.31 -4.81 16.31
N CYS A 123 2.54 -4.85 16.80
CA CYS A 123 2.86 -4.60 18.22
C CYS A 123 2.93 -3.10 18.59
N LEU A 124 2.99 -2.24 17.57
CA LEU A 124 2.78 -0.78 17.65
C LEU A 124 1.36 -0.36 18.09
N LEU A 125 0.47 -1.33 18.35
CA LEU A 125 -0.91 -1.11 18.75
C LEU A 125 -1.13 -1.10 20.28
N LYS A 126 -0.17 -1.54 21.10
CA LYS A 126 -0.35 -1.68 22.57
C LYS A 126 -0.24 -0.35 23.35
N GLU A 127 0.54 0.64 22.91
CA GLU A 127 0.75 1.90 23.67
C GLU A 127 -0.44 2.89 23.65
N LYS A 128 -1.55 2.56 22.97
CA LYS A 128 -2.67 3.50 22.77
C LYS A 128 -4.04 3.00 23.23
N ILE A 129 -4.08 1.93 24.02
CA ILE A 129 -5.34 1.30 24.44
C ILE A 129 -5.59 1.63 25.91
N ILE A 130 -6.30 2.73 26.17
CA ILE A 130 -7.09 2.89 27.39
C ILE A 130 -8.54 3.16 26.92
N TYR A 131 -9.40 2.18 27.22
CA TYR A 131 -10.86 2.07 27.06
C TYR A 131 -11.47 2.10 25.64
N CYS A 132 -11.90 0.92 25.16
CA CYS A 132 -13.31 0.51 25.20
C CYS A 132 -13.51 -0.88 24.55
N ASP A 133 -14.15 -1.77 25.31
CA ASP A 133 -14.56 -3.12 24.93
C ASP A 133 -15.64 -3.12 23.85
N VAL A 134 -15.42 -3.90 22.78
CA VAL A 134 -16.43 -4.80 22.20
C VAL A 134 -15.71 -5.90 21.41
N ALA A 135 -16.05 -7.13 21.79
CA ALA A 135 -15.35 -8.36 21.48
C ALA A 135 -15.41 -8.77 19.99
N ALA A 136 -14.32 -9.47 19.59
CA ALA A 136 -14.19 -10.36 18.44
C ALA A 136 -14.29 -9.76 17.02
N MET A 137 -13.26 -9.03 16.55
CA MET A 137 -12.94 -8.89 15.12
C MET A 137 -11.41 -8.67 14.90
N PRO A 138 -10.81 -9.13 13.78
CA PRO A 138 -9.38 -9.03 13.50
C PRO A 138 -8.89 -7.57 13.34
N ILE A 139 -7.65 -7.32 13.78
CA ILE A 139 -7.13 -5.99 14.16
C ILE A 139 -6.67 -5.11 12.97
N SER A 140 -6.80 -5.56 11.70
CA SER A 140 -6.48 -4.72 10.52
C SER A 140 -7.51 -3.61 10.22
N SER A 141 -8.53 -3.46 11.06
CA SER A 141 -9.69 -2.59 10.83
C SER A 141 -9.81 -1.41 11.81
N ARG A 142 -8.99 -1.32 12.86
CA ARG A 142 -9.28 -0.42 14.00
C ARG A 142 -9.04 1.08 13.75
N THR A 143 -8.20 1.49 12.80
CA THR A 143 -8.10 2.92 12.41
C THR A 143 -9.04 3.29 11.27
N ALA A 144 -9.53 2.31 10.49
CA ALA A 144 -10.50 2.49 9.42
C ALA A 144 -11.96 2.41 9.89
N ASN A 145 -12.21 1.81 11.07
CA ASN A 145 -13.56 1.63 11.61
C ASN A 145 -13.96 2.66 12.67
N CYS A 146 -13.04 3.44 13.21
CA CYS A 146 -13.41 4.49 14.15
C CYS A 146 -14.17 5.59 13.39
N PRO A 147 -15.40 5.96 13.80
CA PRO A 147 -16.11 7.07 13.18
C PRO A 147 -15.28 8.33 13.29
N THR A 148 -14.96 8.95 12.15
CA THR A 148 -14.38 10.29 12.12
C THR A 148 -15.46 11.31 12.50
N SER A 149 -16.69 11.07 12.05
CA SER A 149 -17.87 11.85 12.41
C SER A 149 -19.15 11.10 12.09
N SER A 150 -20.24 11.45 12.76
CA SER A 150 -21.59 10.99 12.48
C SER A 150 -22.52 12.18 12.28
N ILE A 151 -23.45 12.05 11.35
CA ILE A 151 -24.48 13.05 11.04
C ILE A 151 -25.83 12.36 11.13
N GLU A 152 -26.71 12.88 11.99
CA GLU A 152 -28.11 12.49 12.01
C GLU A 152 -28.90 13.35 11.03
N THR A 153 -29.73 12.73 10.20
CA THR A 153 -30.51 13.37 9.15
C THR A 153 -31.82 12.61 8.91
N THR A 154 -32.67 13.13 8.02
CA THR A 154 -33.87 12.45 7.54
C THR A 154 -33.65 11.73 6.21
N THR A 155 -34.50 10.77 5.83
CA THR A 155 -34.40 10.07 4.53
C THR A 155 -34.48 11.04 3.36
N SER A 156 -35.32 12.07 3.45
CA SER A 156 -35.48 13.10 2.41
C SER A 156 -34.22 13.95 2.18
N GLN A 157 -33.34 14.05 3.18
CA GLN A 157 -32.14 14.89 3.12
C GLN A 157 -30.85 14.09 2.85
N VAL A 158 -30.91 12.75 2.77
CA VAL A 158 -29.73 11.90 2.60
C VAL A 158 -28.90 12.30 1.38
N GLU A 159 -29.53 12.45 0.21
CA GLU A 159 -28.81 12.81 -1.03
C GLU A 159 -28.12 14.18 -0.95
N GLN A 160 -28.75 15.15 -0.29
CA GLN A 160 -28.15 16.46 -0.05
C GLN A 160 -26.95 16.36 0.89
N GLN A 161 -27.04 15.55 1.94
CA GLN A 161 -25.92 15.33 2.87
C GLN A 161 -24.77 14.57 2.20
N LEU A 162 -25.06 13.54 1.40
CA LEU A 162 -24.05 12.83 0.62
C LEU A 162 -23.33 13.79 -0.33
N THR A 163 -24.07 14.67 -1.03
CA THR A 163 -23.51 15.72 -1.88
C THR A 163 -22.55 16.63 -1.11
N ARG A 164 -22.96 17.12 0.08
CA ARG A 164 -22.11 17.97 0.92
C ARG A 164 -20.85 17.24 1.39
N ILE A 165 -20.96 15.96 1.75
CA ILE A 165 -19.83 15.14 2.17
C ILE A 165 -18.86 14.93 1.01
N MET A 166 -19.37 14.64 -0.19
CA MET A 166 -18.58 14.48 -1.40
C MET A 166 -17.77 15.74 -1.71
N ILE A 167 -18.40 16.91 -1.63
CA ILE A 167 -17.73 18.21 -1.82
C ILE A 167 -16.68 18.43 -0.72
N LYS A 168 -17.07 18.31 0.56
CA LYS A 168 -16.19 18.55 1.72
C LYS A 168 -14.95 17.67 1.74
N HIS A 169 -15.10 16.40 1.39
CA HIS A 169 -14.01 15.42 1.40
C HIS A 169 -13.41 15.18 0.01
N HIS A 170 -13.78 15.97 -0.99
CA HIS A 170 -13.33 15.87 -2.38
C HIS A 170 -13.36 14.44 -2.92
N THR A 171 -14.46 13.71 -2.69
CA THR A 171 -14.53 12.28 -3.01
C THR A 171 -15.72 11.92 -3.88
N ARG A 172 -15.48 11.05 -4.85
CA ARG A 172 -16.54 10.32 -5.54
C ARG A 172 -16.87 9.05 -4.76
N LEU A 173 -18.08 8.98 -4.21
CA LEU A 173 -18.59 7.80 -3.51
C LEU A 173 -18.96 6.69 -4.50
N VAL A 174 -18.61 5.45 -4.14
CA VAL A 174 -18.99 4.23 -4.86
C VAL A 174 -19.72 3.32 -3.89
N LEU A 175 -20.96 2.98 -4.20
CA LEU A 175 -21.75 2.02 -3.42
C LEU A 175 -21.14 0.63 -3.54
N VAL A 176 -20.82 0.02 -2.40
CA VAL A 176 -20.25 -1.35 -2.34
C VAL A 176 -21.22 -2.34 -1.71
N ARG A 177 -22.10 -1.88 -0.82
CA ARG A 177 -23.10 -2.72 -0.17
C ARG A 177 -24.40 -1.96 -0.01
N SER A 178 -25.51 -2.65 -0.26
CA SER A 178 -26.85 -2.18 0.08
C SER A 178 -27.65 -3.37 0.61
N SER A 179 -28.22 -3.26 1.82
CA SER A 179 -28.97 -4.35 2.45
C SER A 179 -30.22 -3.84 3.13
N LYS A 180 -31.38 -4.31 2.66
CA LYS A 180 -32.71 -4.03 3.24
C LYS A 180 -33.11 -5.01 4.35
N ARG A 181 -32.22 -5.92 4.75
CA ARG A 181 -32.47 -6.99 5.74
C ARG A 181 -31.41 -6.98 6.84
N HIS A 182 -31.12 -5.80 7.39
CA HIS A 182 -30.15 -5.70 8.48
C HIS A 182 -30.83 -5.95 9.83
N ARG A 183 -30.18 -6.67 10.75
CA ARG A 183 -30.80 -7.07 12.04
C ARG A 183 -31.07 -5.87 12.97
N ALA A 184 -30.25 -4.83 12.85
CA ALA A 184 -30.33 -3.62 13.68
C ALA A 184 -30.93 -2.38 12.95
N TYR A 185 -31.12 -2.44 11.63
CA TYR A 185 -31.51 -1.29 10.81
C TYR A 185 -32.46 -1.71 9.68
N LYS A 186 -33.37 -0.81 9.30
CA LYS A 186 -34.32 -1.05 8.21
C LYS A 186 -33.60 -1.15 6.86
N TRP A 187 -32.63 -0.28 6.65
CA TRP A 187 -31.81 -0.27 5.44
C TRP A 187 -30.40 0.21 5.75
N LEU A 188 -29.40 -0.44 5.16
CA LEU A 188 -27.98 -0.13 5.30
C LEU A 188 -27.37 0.06 3.92
N GLN A 189 -26.64 1.15 3.71
CA GLN A 189 -25.80 1.36 2.53
C GLN A 189 -24.37 1.68 2.95
N GLU A 190 -23.40 1.09 2.25
CA GLU A 190 -21.98 1.34 2.45
C GLU A 190 -21.38 1.89 1.16
N TYR A 191 -20.71 3.03 1.29
CA TYR A 191 -20.01 3.72 0.23
C TYR A 191 -18.52 3.80 0.56
N ILE A 192 -17.68 3.72 -0.47
CA ILE A 192 -16.23 3.93 -0.37
C ILE A 192 -15.78 4.99 -1.36
N CYS A 193 -14.58 5.52 -1.15
CA CYS A 193 -13.90 6.34 -2.16
C CYS A 193 -13.74 5.57 -3.50
N HIS A 194 -13.72 6.28 -4.63
CA HIS A 194 -13.45 5.70 -5.97
C HIS A 194 -12.10 5.00 -6.08
N ARG A 195 -11.15 5.34 -5.20
CA ARG A 195 -9.84 4.68 -5.08
C ARG A 195 -9.80 3.62 -3.97
N GLY A 196 -10.89 3.44 -3.22
CA GLY A 196 -11.01 2.43 -2.16
C GLY A 196 -11.09 1.00 -2.70
N GLY A 197 -10.77 0.02 -1.87
CA GLY A 197 -10.74 -1.40 -2.22
C GLY A 197 -9.35 -1.92 -2.63
N SER A 198 -9.25 -3.23 -2.80
CA SER A 198 -7.97 -3.92 -2.99
C SER A 198 -7.26 -3.53 -4.27
N ILE A 199 -5.93 -3.41 -4.20
CA ILE A 199 -5.08 -3.22 -5.37
C ILE A 199 -5.09 -4.52 -6.19
N ASP A 200 -5.61 -4.47 -7.41
CA ASP A 200 -5.44 -5.54 -8.40
C ASP A 200 -3.94 -5.83 -8.61
N ARG A 201 -3.43 -6.89 -7.99
CA ARG A 201 -2.08 -7.42 -8.26
C ARG A 201 -2.12 -8.19 -9.59
N ARG A 202 -2.17 -7.48 -10.72
CA ARG A 202 -1.87 -8.13 -12.01
C ARG A 202 -0.42 -8.57 -11.99
N GLY A 203 -0.16 -9.78 -12.50
CA GLY A 203 1.08 -10.54 -12.35
C GLY A 203 2.39 -9.79 -12.67
N ALA A 204 3.51 -10.45 -12.36
CA ALA A 204 4.87 -9.91 -12.23
C ALA A 204 5.51 -9.27 -13.49
N ASP A 205 4.74 -8.96 -14.52
CA ASP A 205 5.26 -8.30 -15.72
C ASP A 205 5.46 -6.79 -15.50
N LYS A 206 6.69 -6.44 -15.11
CA LYS A 206 7.13 -5.10 -14.73
C LYS A 206 6.98 -4.06 -15.85
N ARG A 207 6.82 -4.47 -17.12
CA ARG A 207 6.79 -3.54 -18.26
C ARG A 207 5.44 -2.85 -18.49
N ARG A 208 4.34 -3.28 -17.83
CA ARG A 208 2.99 -2.75 -18.09
C ARG A 208 2.09 -2.64 -16.85
N GLN A 209 2.63 -2.49 -15.65
CA GLN A 209 1.78 -2.20 -14.49
C GLN A 209 1.24 -0.77 -14.58
N ARG A 210 0.14 -0.60 -15.34
CA ARG A 210 -0.76 0.54 -15.16
C ARG A 210 -1.10 0.61 -13.69
N LYS A 211 -0.90 1.77 -13.05
CA LYS A 211 -1.32 1.98 -11.65
C LYS A 211 -2.76 1.50 -11.52
N SER A 212 -3.02 0.61 -10.56
CA SER A 212 -4.35 0.05 -10.35
C SER A 212 -5.37 1.18 -10.18
N LYS A 213 -6.60 0.95 -10.64
CA LYS A 213 -7.70 1.90 -10.42
C LYS A 213 -7.97 2.10 -8.93
N ARG A 214 -7.69 1.09 -8.10
CA ARG A 214 -7.81 1.14 -6.64
C ARG A 214 -6.44 1.20 -5.98
N CYS A 215 -6.33 1.96 -4.88
CA CYS A 215 -5.10 2.06 -4.09
C CYS A 215 -5.27 1.66 -2.63
N GLY A 216 -6.41 1.07 -2.24
CA GLY A 216 -6.67 0.74 -0.84
C GLY A 216 -7.05 1.93 0.03
N CYS A 217 -7.63 2.99 -0.55
CA CYS A 217 -8.10 4.13 0.23
C CYS A 217 -9.11 3.70 1.30
N LEU A 218 -8.90 4.17 2.54
CA LEU A 218 -9.70 3.79 3.71
C LEU A 218 -10.94 4.66 3.92
N PHE A 219 -11.10 5.75 3.16
CA PHE A 219 -12.27 6.61 3.27
C PHE A 219 -13.54 5.83 2.90
N ARG A 220 -14.46 5.74 3.87
CA ARG A 220 -15.73 5.04 3.73
C ARG A 220 -16.84 5.75 4.48
N LEU A 221 -18.06 5.49 4.07
CA LEU A 221 -19.27 6.08 4.61
C LEU A 221 -20.35 5.01 4.73
N VAL A 222 -21.05 5.00 5.85
CA VAL A 222 -22.14 4.07 6.13
C VAL A 222 -23.41 4.87 6.40
N VAL A 223 -24.46 4.60 5.63
CA VAL A 223 -25.80 5.18 5.81
C VAL A 223 -26.70 4.13 6.45
N GLN A 224 -27.26 4.46 7.61
CA GLN A 224 -28.10 3.57 8.41
C GLN A 224 -29.49 4.18 8.57
N HIS A 225 -30.51 3.52 8.04
CA HIS A 225 -31.91 3.91 8.23
C HIS A 225 -32.48 3.15 9.44
N CYS A 226 -32.95 3.89 10.44
CA CYS A 226 -33.56 3.29 11.63
C CYS A 226 -34.93 2.66 11.32
N HIS A 227 -35.38 1.73 12.16
CA HIS A 227 -36.72 1.14 12.03
C HIS A 227 -37.82 2.10 12.49
N ASP A 228 -37.55 2.90 13.52
CA ASP A 228 -38.56 3.62 14.30
C ASP A 228 -38.89 5.03 13.79
N GLY A 229 -38.64 5.33 12.52
CA GLY A 229 -39.01 6.62 11.92
C GLY A 229 -38.21 6.99 10.67
N ASP A 230 -38.25 8.27 10.31
CA ASP A 230 -37.52 8.83 9.17
C ASP A 230 -36.04 9.15 9.49
N ARG A 231 -35.54 8.69 10.64
CA ARG A 231 -34.18 8.99 11.11
C ARG A 231 -33.15 8.14 10.37
N VAL A 232 -32.12 8.81 9.89
CA VAL A 232 -30.98 8.23 9.17
C VAL A 232 -29.69 8.71 9.81
N THR A 233 -28.78 7.79 10.08
CA THR A 233 -27.44 8.12 10.57
C THR A 233 -26.42 7.88 9.46
N ILE A 234 -25.66 8.92 9.11
CA ILE A 234 -24.55 8.85 8.18
C ILE A 234 -23.26 8.87 8.99
N THR A 235 -22.51 7.78 8.96
CA THR A 235 -21.22 7.64 9.67
C THR A 235 -20.08 7.68 8.68
N ILE A 236 -19.16 8.63 8.86
CA ILE A 236 -17.95 8.78 8.06
C ILE A 236 -16.81 8.10 8.81
N HIS A 237 -16.02 7.28 8.13
CA HIS A 237 -14.85 6.63 8.73
C HIS A 237 -13.57 6.89 7.95
N GLY A 238 -12.50 7.10 8.71
CA GLY A 238 -11.17 7.34 8.19
C GLY A 238 -11.04 8.66 7.43
N ASN A 239 -9.85 8.87 6.89
CA ASN A 239 -9.52 9.91 5.92
C ASN A 239 -9.00 9.24 4.64
N HIS A 240 -8.81 10.02 3.57
CA HIS A 240 -8.17 9.51 2.37
C HIS A 240 -6.74 9.05 2.66
N THR A 241 -6.41 7.87 2.18
CA THR A 241 -5.07 7.27 2.30
C THR A 241 -4.62 6.72 0.95
N GLY A 242 -3.33 6.78 0.67
CA GLY A 242 -2.76 6.24 -0.58
C GLY A 242 -3.07 7.03 -1.85
N HIS A 243 -3.82 8.14 -1.78
CA HIS A 243 -3.96 9.12 -2.85
C HIS A 243 -4.29 10.51 -2.30
N ILE A 244 -4.07 11.54 -3.13
CA ILE A 244 -4.49 12.92 -2.85
C ILE A 244 -5.71 13.19 -3.73
N PRO A 245 -6.90 13.41 -3.13
CA PRO A 245 -8.09 13.77 -3.89
C PRO A 245 -7.89 15.00 -4.77
N SER A 246 -8.53 15.02 -5.94
CA SER A 246 -8.44 16.12 -6.92
C SER A 246 -7.03 16.41 -7.48
N SER A 247 -6.00 15.66 -7.09
CA SER A 247 -4.67 15.77 -7.72
C SER A 247 -4.74 15.37 -9.20
N ARG A 248 -3.84 15.92 -10.03
CA ARG A 248 -3.81 15.60 -11.47
C ARG A 248 -3.78 14.10 -11.76
N ALA A 249 -3.06 13.34 -10.92
CA ALA A 249 -2.98 11.88 -11.01
C ALA A 249 -4.29 11.18 -10.61
N ASP A 250 -5.06 11.75 -9.68
CA ASP A 250 -6.35 11.21 -9.26
C ASP A 250 -7.46 11.44 -10.28
N LEU A 251 -7.46 12.59 -10.96
CA LEU A 251 -8.43 12.95 -11.99
C LEU A 251 -8.53 11.90 -13.11
N TYR A 252 -7.43 11.24 -13.49
CA TYR A 252 -7.45 10.17 -14.51
C TYR A 252 -8.28 8.94 -14.12
N HIS A 253 -8.63 8.80 -12.84
CA HIS A 253 -9.48 7.71 -12.34
C HIS A 253 -10.96 8.11 -12.22
N LEU A 254 -11.29 9.37 -12.53
CA LEU A 254 -12.66 9.86 -12.61
C LEU A 254 -13.24 9.65 -14.02
N PRO A 255 -14.57 9.45 -14.12
CA PRO A 255 -15.27 9.49 -15.39
C PRO A 255 -15.15 10.87 -16.05
N VAL A 256 -15.24 10.89 -17.38
CA VAL A 256 -15.29 12.15 -18.15
C VAL A 256 -16.68 12.76 -18.02
N HIS A 257 -16.75 14.07 -17.82
CA HIS A 257 -18.01 14.80 -17.81
C HIS A 257 -18.70 14.77 -19.19
N SER A 258 -20.03 14.63 -19.22
CA SER A 258 -20.81 14.49 -20.46
C SER A 258 -20.63 15.66 -21.43
N THR A 259 -20.52 16.89 -20.93
CA THR A 259 -20.27 18.07 -21.79
C THR A 259 -18.93 17.97 -22.52
N VAL A 260 -17.89 17.45 -21.88
CA VAL A 260 -16.58 17.28 -22.53
C VAL A 260 -16.66 16.20 -23.61
N VAL A 261 -17.45 15.15 -23.38
CA VAL A 261 -17.70 14.13 -24.40
C VAL A 261 -18.37 14.74 -25.63
N ALA A 262 -19.43 15.53 -25.44
CA ALA A 262 -20.13 16.20 -26.54
C ALA A 262 -19.19 17.10 -27.35
N TYR A 263 -18.43 17.98 -26.68
CA TYR A 263 -17.45 18.84 -27.35
C TYR A 263 -16.35 18.06 -28.08
N CYS A 264 -15.90 16.93 -27.51
CA CYS A 264 -14.90 16.09 -28.18
C CYS A 264 -15.48 15.35 -29.40
N MET A 265 -16.79 15.06 -29.43
CA MET A 265 -17.44 14.51 -30.62
C MET A 265 -17.46 15.54 -31.75
N ASP A 266 -17.81 16.80 -31.44
CA ASP A 266 -17.80 17.90 -32.40
C ASP A 266 -16.38 18.19 -32.92
N ASP A 267 -15.40 18.33 -32.01
CA ASP A 267 -13.99 18.53 -32.39
C ASP A 267 -13.45 17.35 -33.22
N LEU A 268 -13.95 16.11 -32.99
CA LEU A 268 -13.53 14.94 -33.75
C LEU A 268 -14.13 14.91 -35.15
N PHE A 269 -15.35 15.40 -35.32
CA PHE A 269 -15.96 15.61 -36.63
C PHE A 269 -15.13 16.61 -37.45
N ASP A 270 -14.70 17.72 -36.85
CA ASP A 270 -13.94 18.77 -37.54
C ASP A 270 -12.47 18.39 -37.81
N VAL A 271 -11.80 17.81 -36.82
CA VAL A 271 -10.34 17.57 -36.86
C VAL A 271 -9.99 16.17 -37.38
N GLY A 272 -10.87 15.18 -37.19
CA GLY A 272 -10.66 13.78 -37.60
C GLY A 272 -9.57 13.01 -36.84
N MET A 273 -8.83 13.66 -35.93
CA MET A 273 -7.64 13.09 -35.28
C MET A 273 -7.79 13.02 -33.76
N CYS A 274 -7.99 11.81 -33.22
CA CYS A 274 -8.19 11.55 -31.78
C CYS A 274 -7.11 12.17 -30.88
N ARG A 275 -5.84 12.15 -31.31
CA ARG A 275 -4.72 12.71 -30.52
C ARG A 275 -4.79 14.23 -30.41
N HIS A 276 -5.26 14.92 -31.44
CA HIS A 276 -5.41 16.38 -31.46
C HIS A 276 -6.60 16.79 -30.60
N VAL A 277 -7.74 16.12 -30.78
CA VAL A 277 -8.94 16.33 -29.95
C VAL A 277 -8.65 16.11 -28.47
N ALA A 278 -7.92 15.05 -28.10
CA ALA A 278 -7.54 14.84 -26.70
C ALA A 278 -6.68 15.99 -26.15
N LYS A 279 -5.73 16.54 -26.93
CA LYS A 279 -4.95 17.72 -26.52
C LYS A 279 -5.84 18.96 -26.37
N MET A 280 -6.76 19.18 -27.31
CA MET A 280 -7.73 20.28 -27.26
C MET A 280 -8.64 20.19 -26.04
N SER A 281 -9.10 18.98 -25.69
CA SER A 281 -9.91 18.77 -24.48
C SER A 281 -9.16 19.15 -23.20
N ILE A 282 -7.86 18.88 -23.12
CA ILE A 282 -7.02 19.27 -21.99
C ILE A 282 -6.84 20.79 -21.95
N SER A 283 -6.64 21.46 -23.10
CA SER A 283 -6.52 22.93 -23.11
C SER A 283 -7.83 23.63 -22.75
N LYS A 284 -8.98 23.01 -23.07
CA LYS A 284 -10.33 23.50 -22.72
C LYS A 284 -10.77 23.11 -21.29
N GLU A 285 -9.97 22.36 -20.53
CA GLU A 285 -10.32 21.84 -19.20
C GLU A 285 -10.85 22.93 -18.25
N ARG A 286 -10.12 24.06 -18.16
CA ARG A 286 -10.49 25.19 -17.27
C ARG A 286 -11.84 25.80 -17.64
N PHE A 287 -12.14 25.89 -18.93
CA PHE A 287 -13.42 26.41 -19.41
C PHE A 287 -14.58 25.51 -18.98
N HIS A 288 -14.45 24.20 -19.18
CA HIS A 288 -15.49 23.26 -18.76
C HIS A 288 -15.65 23.21 -17.24
N MET A 289 -14.55 23.30 -16.47
CA MET A 289 -14.60 23.36 -15.01
C MET A 289 -15.32 24.62 -14.50
N ALA A 290 -15.09 25.78 -15.13
CA ALA A 290 -15.73 27.04 -14.72
C ALA A 290 -17.26 26.95 -14.78
N ASN A 291 -17.80 26.26 -15.79
CA ASN A 291 -19.24 26.09 -16.00
C ASN A 291 -19.85 24.90 -15.23
N ALA A 292 -19.04 24.10 -14.56
CA ALA A 292 -19.50 22.91 -13.84
C ALA A 292 -19.89 23.23 -12.39
N SER A 293 -20.85 22.47 -11.85
CA SER A 293 -21.22 22.55 -10.43
C SER A 293 -20.06 22.09 -9.52
N GLU A 294 -20.09 22.49 -8.25
CA GLU A 294 -19.08 22.04 -7.28
C GLU A 294 -19.03 20.53 -7.13
N LEU A 295 -20.20 19.87 -7.18
CA LEU A 295 -20.29 18.41 -7.14
C LEU A 295 -19.64 17.79 -8.38
N ASP A 296 -19.91 18.33 -9.56
CA ASP A 296 -19.34 17.80 -10.81
C ASP A 296 -17.82 17.91 -10.84
N ARG A 297 -17.27 18.99 -10.29
CA ARG A 297 -15.81 19.18 -10.13
C ARG A 297 -15.14 18.10 -9.27
N VAL A 298 -15.91 17.42 -8.42
CA VAL A 298 -15.43 16.32 -7.58
C VAL A 298 -15.63 14.95 -8.24
N ILE A 299 -16.75 14.76 -8.94
CA ILE A 299 -17.14 13.45 -9.49
C ILE A 299 -16.50 13.18 -10.84
N TYR A 300 -16.28 14.22 -11.65
CA TYR A 300 -15.85 14.10 -13.03
C TYR A 300 -14.50 14.75 -13.27
N ARG A 301 -13.85 14.32 -14.34
CA ARG A 301 -12.79 15.11 -14.97
C ARG A 301 -13.27 15.77 -16.25
N PHE A 302 -12.60 16.85 -16.59
CA PHE A 302 -12.99 17.74 -17.69
C PHE A 302 -12.02 17.69 -18.87
N PHE A 303 -11.47 16.50 -19.16
CA PHE A 303 -10.63 16.22 -20.33
C PHE A 303 -10.71 14.73 -20.69
N MET A 304 -10.45 14.41 -21.96
CA MET A 304 -10.38 13.04 -22.47
C MET A 304 -8.94 12.64 -22.79
N ILE A 305 -8.62 11.35 -22.66
CA ILE A 305 -7.35 10.80 -23.17
C ILE A 305 -7.57 10.25 -24.60
N PRO A 306 -6.50 10.12 -25.43
CA PRO A 306 -6.65 9.69 -26.82
C PRO A 306 -7.42 8.38 -26.99
N LYS A 307 -7.19 7.42 -26.06
CA LYS A 307 -7.91 6.14 -26.06
C LYS A 307 -9.42 6.31 -25.89
N GLU A 308 -9.86 7.30 -25.12
CA GLU A 308 -11.28 7.55 -24.88
C GLU A 308 -11.95 8.26 -26.03
N VAL A 309 -11.24 9.22 -26.65
CA VAL A 309 -11.72 9.86 -27.87
C VAL A 309 -11.91 8.83 -28.97
N GLN A 310 -10.98 7.87 -29.09
CA GLN A 310 -11.10 6.76 -30.05
C GLN A 310 -12.33 5.87 -29.80
N MET A 311 -12.85 5.78 -28.57
CA MET A 311 -14.08 5.02 -28.28
C MET A 311 -15.36 5.77 -28.65
N LEU A 312 -15.26 7.02 -29.15
CA LEU A 312 -16.40 7.79 -29.65
C LEU A 312 -16.65 7.58 -31.15
N LEU A 313 -15.69 6.98 -31.86
CA LEU A 313 -15.82 6.53 -33.26
C LEU A 313 -16.50 5.16 -33.31
#